data_AF-A0A831KSL1-F1
#
_entry.id   AF-A0A831KSL1-F1
#
_cell.length_a   1.000
_cell.length_b   1.000
_cell.length_c   1.000
_cell.angle_alpha   90.00
_cell.angle_beta   90.00
_cell.angle_gamma   90.00
#
_symmetry.space_group_name_H-M   'P 1'
#
loop_
_entity.id
_entity.type
_entity.pdbx_description
1 polymer ?
#
loop_
_entity_poly.entity_id
_entity_poly.type
_entity_poly.pdbx_seq_one_letter_code
_entity_poly.pdbx_strand_id
1 'polypeptide(L)'
;MTKDNRFQRILLIVPPFYRLIGGKNNWINLGLSYIGAVLDEQGYYIRIYNADHEDRECDVSLEEVFKGHQKYIEVVNNESNPIW
;
A
#
# COMPACT_ATOMS: atom_id res chain seq x y z
N MET A 1 25.66 -30.09 -9.52
CA MET A 1 25.12 -28.76 -9.91
C MET A 1 23.84 -28.50 -9.13
N THR A 2 23.95 -27.94 -7.94
CA THR A 2 22.80 -27.45 -7.18
C THR A 2 22.59 -26.00 -7.56
N LYS A 3 21.58 -25.71 -8.40
CA LYS A 3 21.10 -24.34 -8.59
C LYS A 3 20.53 -23.89 -7.24
N ASP A 4 21.19 -22.93 -6.62
CA ASP A 4 20.71 -22.19 -5.46
C ASP A 4 19.35 -21.56 -5.81
N ASN A 5 18.26 -22.22 -5.40
CA ASN A 5 16.89 -21.87 -5.76
C ASN A 5 16.40 -20.70 -4.89
N ARG A 6 17.10 -19.57 -4.95
CA ARG A 6 16.66 -18.31 -4.32
C ARG A 6 15.50 -17.76 -5.13
N PHE A 7 14.27 -18.20 -4.81
CA PHE A 7 13.06 -17.52 -5.27
C PHE A 7 13.21 -16.03 -4.99
N GLN A 8 13.20 -15.21 -6.04
CA GLN A 8 13.26 -13.75 -5.89
C GLN A 8 12.03 -13.32 -5.09
N ARG A 9 12.27 -12.61 -3.99
CA ARG A 9 11.21 -12.18 -3.07
C ARG A 9 10.79 -10.77 -3.45
N ILE A 10 9.49 -10.57 -3.61
CA ILE A 10 8.91 -9.26 -3.93
C ILE A 10 7.89 -8.91 -2.84
N LEU A 11 8.01 -7.67 -2.34
CA LEU A 11 7.03 -7.08 -1.45
C LEU A 11 6.21 -6.06 -2.25
N LEU A 12 4.91 -6.32 -2.39
CA LEU A 12 3.96 -5.36 -2.94
C LEU A 12 3.41 -4.52 -1.80
N ILE A 13 3.47 -3.19 -1.94
CA ILE A 13 3.05 -2.25 -0.88
C ILE A 13 1.79 -1.54 -1.34
N VAL A 14 0.73 -1.61 -0.54
CA VAL A 14 -0.41 -0.70 -0.64
C VAL A 14 0.05 0.64 -0.06
N PRO A 15 0.13 1.72 -0.86
CA PRO A 15 0.60 3.01 -0.36
C PRO A 15 -0.37 3.59 0.68
N PRO A 16 0.12 4.32 1.71
CA PRO A 16 -0.70 4.81 2.82
C PRO A 16 -1.59 6.03 2.46
N PHE A 17 -2.27 6.02 1.32
CA PHE A 17 -3.03 7.18 0.83
C PHE A 17 -4.15 7.63 1.79
N TYR A 18 -5.06 6.73 2.16
CA TYR A 18 -6.18 7.06 3.04
C TYR A 18 -5.70 7.36 4.46
N ARG A 19 -4.71 6.62 4.94
CA ARG A 19 -4.06 6.86 6.24
C ARG A 19 -3.50 8.29 6.34
N LEU A 20 -2.85 8.76 5.27
CA LEU A 20 -2.23 10.09 5.20
C LEU A 20 -3.23 11.24 5.20
N ILE A 21 -4.42 11.05 4.65
CA ILE A 21 -5.50 12.05 4.68
C ILE A 21 -6.40 11.93 5.91
N GLY A 22 -6.15 10.94 6.79
CA GLY A 22 -6.88 10.76 8.05
C GLY A 22 -8.10 9.85 7.95
N GLY A 23 -8.19 9.03 6.91
CA GLY A 23 -9.24 8.05 6.70
C GLY A 23 -8.74 6.61 6.71
N LYS A 24 -9.64 5.69 6.37
CA LYS A 24 -9.34 4.27 6.17
C LYS A 24 -9.75 3.81 4.78
N ASN A 25 -8.99 2.87 4.25
CA ASN A 25 -9.33 2.14 3.03
C ASN A 25 -9.81 0.73 3.37
N ASN A 26 -11.10 0.45 3.15
CA ASN A 26 -11.68 -0.88 3.37
C ASN A 26 -11.78 -1.72 2.09
N TRP A 27 -11.22 -1.22 0.98
CA TRP A 27 -11.38 -1.87 -0.31
C TRP A 27 -10.33 -2.96 -0.47
N ILE A 28 -10.72 -4.05 -1.14
CA ILE A 28 -9.79 -5.10 -1.54
C ILE A 28 -8.83 -4.51 -2.57
N ASN A 29 -7.52 -4.71 -2.36
CA ASN A 29 -6.48 -4.27 -3.28
C ASN A 29 -6.36 -5.16 -4.53
N LEU A 30 -7.44 -5.21 -5.34
CA LEU A 30 -7.56 -6.11 -6.49
C LEU A 30 -6.39 -5.99 -7.48
N GLY A 31 -5.89 -4.77 -7.73
CA GLY A 31 -4.75 -4.56 -8.61
C GLY A 31 -3.47 -5.21 -8.11
N LEU A 32 -3.14 -5.04 -6.81
CA LEU A 32 -1.97 -5.70 -6.22
C LEU A 32 -2.18 -7.21 -6.09
N SER A 33 -3.40 -7.67 -5.80
CA SER A 33 -3.73 -9.10 -5.80
C SER A 33 -3.51 -9.74 -7.17
N TYR A 34 -3.91 -9.06 -8.26
CA TYR A 34 -3.67 -9.51 -9.63
C TYR A 34 -2.19 -9.56 -9.97
N ILE A 35 -1.44 -8.48 -9.68
CA ILE A 35 0.01 -8.44 -9.88
C ILE A 35 0.69 -9.55 -9.09
N GLY A 36 0.26 -9.77 -7.84
CA GLY A 36 0.77 -10.84 -6.99
C GLY A 36 0.53 -12.22 -7.59
N ALA A 37 -0.67 -12.48 -8.12
CA ALA A 37 -0.98 -13.75 -8.78
C ALA A 37 -0.11 -14.00 -10.01
N VAL A 38 0.05 -12.99 -10.89
CA VAL A 38 0.91 -13.10 -12.08
C VAL A 38 2.36 -13.35 -11.68
N LEU A 39 2.88 -12.70 -10.64
CA LEU A 39 4.25 -12.92 -10.18
C LEU A 39 4.43 -14.29 -9.51
N ASP A 40 3.45 -14.76 -8.76
CA ASP A 40 3.46 -16.11 -8.16
C ASP A 40 3.52 -17.19 -9.26
N GLU A 41 2.75 -17.05 -10.34
CA GLU A 41 2.79 -17.93 -11.52
C GLU A 41 4.16 -17.96 -12.22
N GLN A 42 4.93 -16.87 -12.14
CA GLN A 42 6.30 -16.79 -12.67
C GLN A 42 7.36 -17.34 -11.69
N GLY A 43 6.95 -17.86 -10.53
CA GLY A 43 7.83 -18.47 -9.55
C GLY A 43 8.49 -17.47 -8.58
N TYR A 44 7.92 -16.28 -8.40
CA TYR A 44 8.39 -15.34 -7.37
C TYR A 44 7.74 -15.64 -6.02
N TYR A 45 8.45 -15.35 -4.92
CA TYR A 45 7.84 -15.40 -3.59
C TYR A 45 7.25 -14.03 -3.25
N ILE A 46 5.91 -13.96 -3.15
CA ILE A 46 5.18 -12.70 -2.99
C ILE A 46 4.57 -12.53 -1.60
N ARG A 47 4.63 -11.30 -1.10
CA ARG A 47 3.82 -10.80 0.01
C ARG A 47 3.22 -9.44 -0.36
N ILE A 48 2.00 -9.20 0.10
CA ILE A 48 1.36 -7.89 0.03
C ILE A 48 1.36 -7.31 1.44
N TYR A 49 1.90 -6.10 1.59
CA TYR A 49 1.87 -5.33 2.82
C TYR A 49 0.92 -4.14 2.67
N ASN A 50 -0.10 -4.09 3.51
CA ASN A 50 -1.04 -2.98 3.53
C ASN A 50 -0.53 -1.84 4.41
N ALA A 51 0.25 -0.91 3.84
CA ALA A 51 0.72 0.26 4.60
C ALA A 51 -0.40 1.29 4.84
N ASP A 52 -1.52 1.18 4.12
CA ASP A 52 -2.71 2.02 4.26
C ASP A 52 -3.67 1.54 5.34
N HIS A 53 -3.35 0.42 6.02
CA HIS A 53 -4.14 -0.09 7.12
C HIS A 53 -4.20 0.93 8.27
N GLU A 54 -5.39 1.14 8.80
CA GLU A 54 -5.67 2.08 9.88
C GLU A 54 -6.78 1.50 10.77
N ASP A 55 -6.51 1.39 12.07
CA ASP A 55 -7.43 0.78 13.05
C ASP A 55 -8.53 1.75 13.54
N ARG A 56 -8.43 3.03 13.18
CA ARG A 56 -9.44 4.05 13.52
C ARG A 56 -10.77 3.78 12.83
N GLU A 57 -11.88 3.90 13.58
CA GLU A 57 -13.24 3.90 13.03
C GLU A 57 -13.59 5.24 12.34
N CYS A 58 -12.80 5.65 11.36
CA CYS A 58 -13.00 6.91 10.65
C CYS A 58 -13.13 6.64 9.15
N ASP A 59 -14.38 6.54 8.68
CA ASP A 59 -14.65 6.62 7.24
C ASP A 59 -14.40 8.06 6.78
N VAL A 60 -13.71 8.22 5.66
CA VAL A 60 -13.55 9.52 5.00
C VAL A 60 -14.55 9.63 3.86
N SER A 61 -15.28 10.73 3.85
CA SER A 61 -16.13 11.13 2.73
C SER A 61 -15.29 11.44 1.50
N LEU A 62 -15.90 11.32 0.31
CA LEU A 62 -15.24 11.72 -0.95
C LEU A 62 -14.82 13.20 -0.93
N GLU A 63 -15.59 14.05 -0.25
CA GLU A 63 -15.24 15.46 -0.05
C GLU A 63 -13.96 15.63 0.79
N GLU A 64 -13.81 14.86 1.87
CA GLU A 64 -12.59 14.85 2.68
C GLU A 64 -11.38 14.32 1.90
N VAL A 65 -11.59 13.37 0.99
CA VAL A 65 -10.53 12.91 0.07
C VAL A 65 -10.06 14.05 -0.84
N PHE A 66 -10.98 14.77 -1.47
CA PHE A 66 -10.63 15.90 -2.34
C PHE A 66 -9.98 17.05 -1.57
N LYS A 67 -10.51 17.39 -0.39
CA LYS A 67 -9.92 18.40 0.51
C LYS A 67 -8.55 17.97 1.05
N GLY A 68 -8.36 16.68 1.27
CA GLY A 68 -7.14 16.06 1.78
C GLY A 68 -6.00 15.98 0.77
N HIS A 69 -6.24 16.21 -0.53
CA HIS A 69 -5.20 16.13 -1.56
C HIS A 69 -4.01 17.04 -1.28
N GLN A 70 -4.26 18.29 -0.88
CA GLN A 70 -3.18 19.24 -0.55
C GLN A 70 -2.35 18.74 0.64
N LYS A 71 -3.01 18.26 1.69
CA LYS A 71 -2.37 17.67 2.87
C LYS A 71 -1.57 16.40 2.52
N TYR A 72 -2.08 15.58 1.60
CA TYR A 72 -1.35 14.42 1.09
C TYR A 72 -0.03 14.84 0.43
N ILE A 73 -0.06 15.83 -0.47
CA ILE A 73 1.15 16.35 -1.14
C ILE A 73 2.14 16.92 -0.11
N GLU A 74 1.66 17.63 0.90
CA GLU A 74 2.50 18.15 1.99
C GLU A 74 3.17 17.05 2.80
N VAL A 75 2.47 15.97 3.12
CA VAL A 75 3.06 14.83 3.85
C VAL A 75 4.04 14.06 2.96
N VAL A 76 3.70 13.81 1.70
CA VAL A 76 4.58 13.12 0.74
C VAL A 76 5.91 13.83 0.58
N ASN A 77 5.90 15.16 0.54
CA ASN A 77 7.11 15.97 0.38
C ASN A 77 7.86 16.24 1.69
N ASN A 78 7.35 15.78 2.85
CA ASN A 78 7.99 15.93 4.13
C ASN A 78 8.72 14.63 4.54
N GLU A 79 10.00 14.51 4.19
CA GLU A 79 10.82 13.33 4.50
C GLU A 79 10.97 13.04 6.01
N SER A 80 10.70 14.02 6.87
CA SER A 80 10.76 13.86 8.34
C SER A 80 9.42 13.57 8.98
N ASN A 81 8.36 13.31 8.21
CA ASN A 81 7.05 13.01 8.76
C ASN A 81 7.09 11.71 9.59
N PRO A 82 6.52 11.68 10.81
CA PRO A 82 6.56 10.50 11.70
C PRO A 82 5.79 9.27 11.18
N ILE A 83 5.06 9.41 10.06
CA ILE A 83 4.35 8.32 9.41
C ILE A 83 5.27 7.49 8.49
N TRP A 84 6.45 8.02 8.12
CA TRP A 84 7.52 7.28 7.43
C TRP A 84 8.28 6.37 8.39
#